data_AF-A0A011Q043-F1
#
_entry.id   AF-A0A011Q043-F1
#
_cell.length_a   1.000
_cell.length_b   1.000
_cell.length_c   1.000
_cell.angle_alpha   90.00
_cell.angle_beta   90.00
_cell.angle_gamma   90.00
#
_symmetry.space_group_name_H-M   'P 1'
#
loop_
_entity.id
_entity.type
_entity.pdbx_description
1 polymer ?
#
loop_
_entity_poly.entity_id
_entity_poly.type
_entity_poly.pdbx_seq_one_letter_code
_entity_poly.pdbx_strand_id
1 'polypeptide(L)'
;MSLLVTAMANGAGRCDAASLNVTLLSWDWNSETVLIGNQMPGYCAVYTGHAYTDFSGTQPRYVGTPERGGYWVEANAYDRARAEYNARIAAEEAQRRLL
;
A
#
# COMPACT_ATOMS: atom_id res chain seq x y z
N MET A 1 2.42 -11.43 26.85
CA MET A 1 1.71 -12.38 25.97
C MET A 1 0.54 -11.65 25.33
N SER A 2 0.66 -11.16 24.09
CA SER A 2 -0.49 -10.61 23.34
C SER A 2 -0.20 -10.33 21.87
N LEU A 3 1.05 -10.02 21.47
CA LEU A 3 1.37 -9.75 20.06
C LEU A 3 0.92 -10.90 19.12
N LEU A 4 1.04 -12.15 19.57
CA LEU A 4 0.61 -13.32 18.80
C LEU A 4 -0.92 -13.47 18.70
N VAL A 5 -1.67 -13.12 19.75
CA VAL A 5 -3.14 -13.27 19.78
C VAL A 5 -3.81 -12.14 18.99
N THR A 6 -3.28 -10.92 19.10
CA THR A 6 -3.74 -9.77 18.30
C THR A 6 -3.39 -9.94 16.82
N ALA A 7 -2.23 -10.54 16.53
CA ALA A 7 -1.84 -10.95 15.19
C ALA A 7 -2.86 -11.93 14.59
N MET A 8 -3.26 -12.99 15.30
CA MET A 8 -4.26 -13.93 14.77
C MET A 8 -5.67 -13.31 14.61
N ALA A 9 -6.08 -12.44 15.52
CA ALA A 9 -7.40 -11.78 15.47
C ALA A 9 -7.56 -10.74 14.35
N ASN A 10 -6.43 -10.18 13.85
CA ASN A 10 -6.41 -9.21 12.75
C ASN A 10 -5.80 -9.78 11.46
N GLY A 11 -5.70 -11.11 11.32
CA GLY A 11 -5.25 -11.73 10.08
C GLY A 11 -3.74 -11.64 9.82
N ALA A 12 -2.89 -11.92 10.81
CA ALA A 12 -1.43 -11.96 10.68
C ALA A 12 -0.84 -13.07 9.79
N GLY A 13 -1.59 -13.48 8.77
CA GLY A 13 -1.08 -14.25 7.65
C GLY A 13 -1.23 -13.53 6.30
N ARG A 14 -1.78 -12.31 6.24
CA ARG A 14 -2.14 -11.67 4.98
C ARG A 14 -1.53 -10.29 4.84
N CYS A 15 -0.26 -10.27 4.52
CA CYS A 15 0.44 -9.07 4.06
C CYS A 15 0.30 -8.92 2.53
N ASP A 16 -0.88 -9.26 2.00
CA ASP A 16 -1.26 -9.04 0.61
C ASP A 16 -1.83 -7.63 0.42
N ALA A 17 -1.91 -7.19 -0.83
CA ALA A 17 -2.29 -5.83 -1.18
C ALA A 17 -3.71 -5.48 -0.73
N ALA A 18 -4.66 -6.41 -0.85
CA ALA A 18 -6.05 -6.19 -0.46
C ALA A 18 -6.14 -5.93 1.05
N SER A 19 -5.42 -6.72 1.84
CA SER A 19 -5.38 -6.57 3.30
C SER A 19 -4.73 -5.24 3.70
N LEU A 20 -3.60 -4.87 3.07
CA LEU A 20 -2.92 -3.60 3.36
C LEU A 20 -3.78 -2.38 3.01
N ASN A 21 -4.54 -2.42 1.92
CA ASN A 21 -5.46 -1.34 1.53
C ASN A 21 -6.61 -1.11 2.51
N VAL A 22 -6.95 -2.10 3.33
CA VAL A 22 -7.99 -1.97 4.36
C VAL A 22 -7.36 -1.59 5.70
N THR A 23 -6.32 -2.30 6.11
CA THR A 23 -5.70 -2.14 7.44
C THR A 23 -5.01 -0.78 7.59
N LEU A 24 -4.52 -0.19 6.49
CA LEU A 24 -3.79 1.09 6.52
C LEU A 24 -4.66 2.30 6.17
N LEU A 25 -5.98 2.15 6.17
CA LEU A 25 -6.87 3.31 6.04
C LEU A 25 -6.69 4.26 7.23
N SER A 26 -6.56 5.54 6.94
CA SER A 26 -6.44 6.60 7.93
C SER A 26 -7.22 7.83 7.50
N TRP A 27 -7.81 8.52 8.46
CA TRP A 27 -8.47 9.80 8.22
C TRP A 27 -7.44 10.93 8.31
N ASP A 28 -7.27 11.68 7.22
CA ASP A 28 -6.50 12.91 7.24
C ASP A 28 -7.39 14.10 7.59
N TRP A 29 -7.14 14.69 8.75
CA TRP A 29 -7.88 15.83 9.27
C TRP A 29 -7.64 17.12 8.49
N ASN A 30 -6.54 17.23 7.72
CA ASN A 30 -6.23 18.44 6.98
C ASN A 30 -6.99 18.52 5.66
N SER A 31 -7.09 17.40 4.95
CA SER A 31 -7.84 17.31 3.69
C SER A 31 -9.27 16.82 3.85
N GLU A 32 -9.66 16.38 5.05
CA GLU A 32 -10.95 15.72 5.33
C GLU A 32 -11.20 14.51 4.40
N THR A 33 -10.14 13.75 4.11
CA THR A 33 -10.20 12.57 3.25
C THR A 33 -9.67 11.31 3.93
N VAL A 34 -10.11 10.16 3.42
CA VAL A 34 -9.51 8.88 3.78
C VAL A 34 -8.31 8.61 2.88
N LEU A 35 -7.16 8.36 3.49
CA LEU A 35 -5.92 8.00 2.82
C LEU A 35 -5.55 6.55 3.15
N ILE A 36 -4.75 5.94 2.27
CA ILE A 36 -4.11 4.65 2.53
C ILE A 36 -2.65 4.93 2.91
N GLY A 37 -2.20 4.42 4.06
CA GLY A 37 -0.81 4.56 4.49
C GLY A 37 0.15 3.84 3.54
N ASN A 38 1.26 4.47 3.20
CA ASN A 38 2.29 3.92 2.32
C ASN A 38 3.41 3.17 3.05
N GLN A 39 3.37 3.13 4.38
CA GLN A 39 4.38 2.46 5.19
C GLN A 39 3.96 1.02 5.47
N MET A 40 4.78 0.07 5.02
CA MET A 40 4.57 -1.34 5.32
C MET A 40 4.67 -1.59 6.84
N PRO A 41 3.70 -2.27 7.46
CA PRO A 41 3.80 -2.61 8.87
C PRO A 41 5.01 -3.50 9.16
N GLY A 42 5.70 -3.26 10.29
CA GLY A 42 6.88 -4.03 10.67
C GLY A 42 6.62 -5.53 10.79
N TYR A 43 5.40 -5.95 11.18
CA TYR A 43 5.02 -7.37 11.22
C TYR A 43 4.91 -7.99 9.82
N CYS A 44 4.65 -7.20 8.78
CA CYS A 44 4.68 -7.63 7.39
C CYS A 44 6.08 -7.62 6.78
N ALA A 45 6.97 -6.79 7.31
CA ALA A 45 8.36 -6.71 6.87
C ALA A 45 9.19 -7.95 7.30
N VAL A 46 8.74 -8.76 8.26
CA VAL A 46 9.53 -9.93 8.75
C VAL A 46 9.67 -11.04 7.69
N TYR A 47 8.80 -11.08 6.67
CA TYR A 47 8.92 -12.04 5.56
C TYR A 47 9.99 -11.70 4.52
N THR A 48 10.64 -10.53 4.59
CA THR A 48 11.59 -10.06 3.55
C THR A 48 13.06 -10.34 3.88
N GLY A 49 13.37 -10.84 5.08
CA GLY A 49 14.73 -10.92 5.60
C GLY A 49 15.24 -12.31 5.96
N HIS A 50 14.46 -13.38 5.77
CA HIS A 50 14.91 -14.73 6.09
C HIS A 50 15.52 -15.42 4.86
N ALA A 51 16.75 -15.93 5.00
CA ALA A 51 17.56 -16.55 3.95
C ALA A 51 16.93 -17.78 3.24
N TYR A 52 15.77 -18.24 3.71
CA TYR A 52 15.04 -19.40 3.17
C TYR A 52 13.78 -19.04 2.39
N THR A 53 13.45 -17.75 2.27
CA THR A 53 12.25 -17.30 1.57
C THR A 53 12.56 -16.11 0.68
N ASP A 54 12.92 -16.40 -0.56
CA ASP A 54 13.05 -15.41 -1.64
C ASP A 54 11.66 -14.90 -2.05
N PHE A 55 11.04 -14.05 -1.21
CA PHE A 55 9.79 -13.36 -1.49
C PHE A 55 9.99 -11.94 -2.03
N SER A 56 11.22 -11.61 -2.43
CA SER A 56 11.59 -10.29 -2.94
C SER A 56 10.72 -9.83 -4.13
N GLY A 57 10.14 -10.78 -4.87
CA GLY A 57 9.26 -10.54 -6.01
C GLY A 57 7.76 -10.77 -5.78
N THR A 58 7.31 -11.13 -4.58
CA THR A 58 5.88 -11.40 -4.29
C THR A 58 5.25 -10.41 -3.32
N GLN A 59 6.05 -9.56 -2.68
CA GLN A 59 5.55 -8.64 -1.68
C GLN A 59 4.77 -7.48 -2.33
N PRO A 60 3.61 -7.09 -1.77
CA PRO A 60 2.90 -5.92 -2.25
C PRO A 60 3.74 -4.65 -2.24
N ARG A 61 3.51 -3.82 -3.24
CA ARG A 61 4.22 -2.57 -3.44
C ARG A 61 3.22 -1.43 -3.45
N TYR A 62 3.59 -0.32 -2.82
CA TYR A 62 2.76 0.87 -2.80
C TYR A 62 2.93 1.70 -4.07
N VAL A 63 1.82 2.10 -4.69
CA VAL A 63 1.77 2.94 -5.89
C VAL A 63 1.37 4.35 -5.50
N GLY A 64 2.17 5.34 -5.93
CA GLY A 64 1.85 6.76 -5.77
C GLY A 64 2.13 7.32 -4.37
N THR A 65 1.43 8.39 -4.01
CA THR A 65 1.47 9.00 -2.66
C THR A 65 0.08 8.94 -2.02
N PRO A 66 -0.04 8.82 -0.68
CA PRO A 66 -1.33 8.81 0.02
C PRO A 66 -2.24 9.97 -0.40
N GLU A 67 -1.73 11.20 -0.39
CA GLU A 67 -2.46 12.45 -0.66
C GLU A 67 -3.01 12.52 -2.08
N ARG A 68 -2.48 11.70 -2.98
CA ARG A 68 -2.94 11.58 -4.36
C ARG A 68 -3.52 10.20 -4.63
N GLY A 69 -4.22 9.62 -3.66
CA GLY A 69 -4.96 8.36 -3.82
C GLY A 69 -4.06 7.19 -4.18
N GLY A 70 -2.91 7.09 -3.52
CA GLY A 70 -2.03 5.93 -3.60
C GLY A 70 -2.65 4.69 -2.95
N TYR A 71 -2.13 3.53 -3.29
CA TYR A 71 -2.67 2.24 -2.85
C TYR A 71 -1.64 1.11 -2.99
N TRP A 72 -1.86 0.02 -2.27
CA TRP A 72 -1.06 -1.20 -2.35
C TRP A 72 -1.52 -2.09 -3.52
N VAL A 73 -0.58 -2.69 -4.23
CA VAL A 73 -0.82 -3.71 -5.27
C VAL A 73 0.12 -4.88 -5.11
N GLU A 74 -0.28 -6.04 -5.61
CA GLU A 74 0.61 -7.20 -5.70
C GLU A 74 1.84 -6.87 -6.56
N ALA A 75 2.98 -7.48 -6.23
CA ALA A 75 4.26 -7.21 -6.90
C ALA A 75 4.18 -7.32 -8.43
N ASN A 76 3.49 -8.36 -8.93
CA ASN A 76 3.32 -8.63 -10.35
C ASN A 76 2.45 -7.60 -11.09
N ALA A 77 1.61 -6.86 -10.38
CA ALA A 77 0.75 -5.81 -10.92
C ALA A 77 1.38 -4.41 -10.83
N TYR A 78 2.52 -4.28 -10.15
CA TYR A 78 3.10 -2.99 -9.79
C TYR A 78 3.37 -2.09 -11.00
N ASP A 79 4.06 -2.60 -12.03
CA ASP A 79 4.46 -1.77 -13.17
C ASP A 79 3.25 -1.25 -13.95
N ARG A 80 2.23 -2.10 -14.12
CA ARG A 80 0.96 -1.71 -14.74
C ARG A 80 0.25 -0.65 -13.90
N ALA A 81 0.04 -0.91 -12.61
CA ALA A 81 -0.67 0.00 -11.71
C ALA A 81 0.04 1.36 -11.59
N ARG A 82 1.38 1.36 -11.60
CA ARG A 82 2.20 2.57 -11.59
C ARG A 82 2.04 3.38 -12.88
N ALA A 83 1.99 2.73 -14.04
CA ALA A 83 1.74 3.40 -15.31
C ALA A 83 0.34 4.05 -15.34
N GLU A 84 -0.69 3.31 -14.92
CA GLU A 84 -2.07 3.82 -14.82
C GLU A 84 -2.17 5.02 -13.86
N TYR A 85 -1.53 4.92 -12.69
CA TYR A 85 -1.45 6.03 -11.72
C TYR A 85 -0.79 7.27 -12.32
N ASN A 86 0.40 7.12 -12.92
CA ASN A 86 1.14 8.23 -13.49
C ASN A 86 0.36 8.91 -14.63
N ALA A 87 -0.35 8.14 -15.46
CA ALA A 87 -1.19 8.67 -16.53
C ALA A 87 -2.34 9.52 -15.96
N ARG A 88 -3.01 9.06 -14.89
CA ARG A 88 -4.05 9.82 -14.20
C ARG A 88 -3.51 11.14 -13.64
N ILE A 89 -2.36 11.09 -12.95
CA ILE A 89 -1.71 12.29 -12.39
C ILE A 89 -1.37 13.31 -13.48
N ALA A 90 -0.80 12.87 -14.59
CA ALA A 90 -0.46 13.73 -15.71
C ALA A 90 -1.71 14.39 -16.33
N ALA A 91 -2.81 13.65 -16.45
CA ALA A 91 -4.08 14.18 -16.95
C ALA A 91 -4.67 15.24 -16.00
N GLU A 92 -4.70 14.97 -14.70
CA GLU A 92 -5.16 15.92 -13.67
C GLU A 92 -4.32 17.21 -13.68
N GLU A 93 -3.00 17.09 -13.82
CA GLU A 93 -2.10 18.25 -13.87
C GLU A 93 -2.24 19.06 -15.15
N ALA A 94 -2.43 18.40 -16.30
CA ALA A 94 -2.72 19.07 -17.55
C ALA A 94 -4.02 19.87 -17.47
N GLN A 95 -5.08 19.30 -16.87
CA GLN A 95 -6.34 20.00 -16.64
C GLN A 95 -6.17 21.23 -15.74
N ARG A 96 -5.41 21.11 -14.64
CA ARG A 96 -5.15 22.24 -13.73
C ARG A 96 -4.39 23.39 -14.37
N ARG A 97 -3.53 23.12 -15.35
CA ARG A 97 -2.77 24.15 -16.08
C ARG A 97 -3.62 24.94 -17.09
N LEU A 98 -4.83 24.45 -17.40
CA LEU A 98 -5.77 25.10 -18.31
C LEU A 98 -6.77 26.01 -17.57
N LEU A 99 -6.76 26.01 -16.24
CA LEU A 99 -7.54 26.88 -15.36
C LEU A 99 -6.70 28.09 -14.93
#